data_AF-A0A401RIW5-F1
#
_entry.id   AF-A0A401RIW5-F1
#
_cell.length_a   1.000
_cell.length_b   1.000
_cell.length_c   1.000
_cell.angle_alpha   90.00
_cell.angle_beta   90.00
_cell.angle_gamma   90.00
#
_symmetry.space_group_name_H-M   'P 1'
#
loop_
_entity.id
_entity.type
_entity.pdbx_description
1 polymer ?
#
loop_
_entity_poly.entity_id
_entity_poly.type
_entity_poly.pdbx_seq_one_letter_code
_entity_poly.pdbx_strand_id
1 'polypeptide(L)' 'MDRNANVYPNLCFPELYILKNGYKEFFQEFATFCEPRGYIQMHHKDYREELHMIRRKVRLVAGQRRRKGLFQMANGH' A
#
# COMPACT_ATOMS: atom_id res chain seq x y z
N MET A 1 -1.40 -13.61 -3.33
CA MET A 1 -0.79 -13.58 -1.97
C MET A 1 -1.67 -14.30 -0.97
N ASP A 2 -2.93 -13.90 -0.73
CA ASP A 2 -3.83 -14.69 0.15
C ASP A 2 -4.53 -15.83 -0.60
N ARG A 3 -5.13 -15.52 -1.76
CA ARG A 3 -5.87 -16.51 -2.55
C ARG A 3 -5.01 -17.66 -3.08
N ASN A 4 -3.79 -17.39 -3.51
CA ASN A 4 -2.87 -18.42 -4.03
C ASN A 4 -2.30 -19.31 -2.92
N ALA A 5 -2.39 -18.90 -1.65
CA ALA A 5 -1.81 -19.61 -0.52
C ALA A 5 -2.81 -20.51 0.20
N ASN A 6 -4.11 -20.36 -0.07
CA ASN A 6 -5.17 -21.07 0.64
C ASN A 6 -5.94 -22.04 -0.27
N VAL A 7 -6.40 -23.13 0.33
CA VAL A 7 -7.33 -24.07 -0.31
C VAL A 7 -8.73 -23.47 -0.27
N TYR A 8 -9.42 -23.46 -1.41
CA TYR A 8 -10.80 -22.98 -1.50
C TYR A 8 -11.73 -23.70 -0.50
N PRO A 9 -12.62 -22.99 0.24
CA PRO A 9 -12.90 -21.55 0.19
C PRO A 9 -12.11 -20.69 1.18
N ASN A 10 -11.19 -21.27 1.94
CA ASN A 10 -10.50 -20.60 3.05
C ASN A 10 -9.70 -19.37 2.60
N LEU A 11 -9.69 -18.35 3.45
CA LEU A 11 -8.93 -17.11 3.28
C LEU A 11 -8.42 -16.66 4.64
N CYS A 12 -7.23 -16.06 4.68
CA CYS A 12 -6.73 -15.44 5.91
C CYS A 12 -7.46 -14.13 6.20
N PHE A 13 -7.90 -13.42 5.16
CA PHE A 13 -8.65 -12.16 5.26
C PHE A 13 -9.98 -12.29 4.50
N PRO A 14 -10.97 -13.02 5.06
CA PRO A 14 -12.24 -13.25 4.38
C PRO A 14 -13.07 -11.96 4.22
N GLU A 15 -12.90 -11.00 5.12
CA GLU A 15 -13.60 -9.71 5.12
C GLU A 15 -12.59 -8.57 5.14
N LEU A 16 -12.52 -7.82 4.03
CA LEU A 16 -11.62 -6.68 3.86
C LEU A 16 -12.42 -5.47 3.40
N TYR A 17 -12.23 -4.35 4.08
CA TYR A 17 -12.93 -3.10 3.81
C TYR A 17 -11.95 -2.00 3.42
N ILE A 18 -12.44 -1.06 2.60
CA ILE A 18 -11.74 0.18 2.29
C ILE A 18 -12.50 1.31 2.97
N LEU A 19 -11.79 2.12 3.75
CA LEU A 19 -12.37 3.31 4.34
C LEU A 19 -12.74 4.30 3.24
N LYS A 20 -14.03 4.58 3.10
CA LYS A 20 -14.55 5.56 2.15
C LYS A 20 -13.92 6.93 2.43
N ASN A 21 -13.51 7.64 1.38
CA ASN A 21 -12.88 8.97 1.42
C ASN A 21 -11.55 9.08 2.19
N GLY A 22 -11.09 8.00 2.83
CA GLY A 22 -9.79 7.87 3.45
C GLY A 22 -9.60 8.72 4.71
N TYR A 23 -8.34 8.84 5.12
CA TYR A 23 -7.98 9.46 6.41
C TYR A 23 -8.35 10.95 6.52
N LYS A 24 -8.48 11.66 5.39
CA LYS A 24 -8.82 13.09 5.38
C LYS A 24 -10.18 13.34 6.04
N GLU A 25 -11.23 12.63 5.60
CA GLU A 25 -12.59 12.81 6.12
C GLU A 25 -12.69 12.23 7.54
N PHE A 26 -12.08 11.05 7.76
CA PHE A 26 -12.02 10.45 9.09
C PHE A 26 -11.42 11.39 10.14
N PHE A 27 -10.30 12.05 9.83
CA PHE A 27 -9.67 12.98 10.76
C PHE A 27 -10.56 14.20 11.04
N GLN A 28 -11.30 14.70 10.05
CA GLN A 28 -12.19 15.86 10.22
C GLN A 28 -13.34 15.56 11.20
N GLU A 29 -13.88 14.34 11.18
CA GLU A 29 -15.01 13.95 12.02
C GLU A 29 -14.58 13.32 13.35
N PHE A 30 -13.47 12.58 13.36
CA PHE A 30 -13.07 11.68 14.45
C PHE A 30 -11.64 11.94 14.96
N ALA A 31 -11.19 13.20 14.96
CA ALA A 31 -9.84 13.58 15.39
C ALA A 31 -9.43 13.06 16.78
N THR A 32 -10.39 12.82 17.68
CA THR A 32 -10.14 12.25 19.02
C THR A 32 -9.63 10.82 18.99
N PHE A 33 -9.87 10.09 17.88
CA PHE A 33 -9.40 8.73 17.64
C PHE A 33 -8.08 8.68 16.85
N CYS A 34 -7.44 9.83 16.62
CA CYS A 34 -6.18 9.94 15.89
C CYS A 34 -5.00 10.22 16.84
N GLU A 35 -3.88 9.52 16.66
CA GLU A 35 -2.66 9.70 17.44
C GLU A 35 -1.43 9.80 16.51
N PRO A 36 -0.70 10.93 16.49
CA PRO A 36 -1.04 12.22 17.10
C PRO A 36 -2.30 12.84 16.47
N ARG A 37 -2.91 13.83 17.14
CA ARG A 37 -4.07 14.58 16.62
C ARG A 37 -3.68 15.58 15.51
N GLY A 38 -3.16 15.06 14.41
CA GLY A 38 -2.76 15.83 13.25
C GLY A 38 -3.04 15.10 11.93
N TYR A 39 -3.17 15.88 10.86
CA TYR A 39 -3.29 15.37 9.51
C TYR A 39 -2.29 16.07 8.58
N ILE A 40 -1.35 15.29 8.04
CA ILE A 40 -0.37 15.74 7.06
C ILE A 40 -0.75 15.16 5.69
N GLN A 41 -1.02 16.04 4.73
CA GLN A 41 -1.33 15.63 3.36
C GLN A 41 -0.08 15.10 2.67
N MET A 42 -0.26 14.14 1.76
CA MET A 42 0.85 13.54 1.01
C MET A 42 1.71 14.56 0.24
N HIS A 43 1.13 15.70 -0.17
CA HIS A 43 1.82 16.76 -0.90
C HIS A 43 2.22 17.97 -0.03
N HIS A 44 2.28 17.79 1.29
CA HIS A 44 2.72 18.85 2.20
C HIS A 44 4.13 19.33 1.84
N LYS A 45 4.31 20.66 1.80
CA LYS A 45 5.54 21.31 1.31
C LYS A 45 6.81 20.85 2.03
N ASP A 46 6.71 20.61 3.33
CA ASP A 46 7.85 20.24 4.18
C ASP A 46 8.30 18.78 3.99
N TYR A 47 7.50 17.94 3.30
CA TYR A 47 7.76 16.51 3.12
C TYR A 47 7.96 16.10 1.65
N ARG A 48 8.20 17.07 0.75
CA ARG A 48 8.34 16.81 -0.69
C ARG A 48 9.51 15.88 -1.02
N GLU A 49 10.63 16.04 -0.33
CA GLU A 49 11.83 15.23 -0.55
C GLU A 49 11.61 13.77 -0.12
N GLU A 50 10.96 13.58 1.03
CA GLU A 50 10.58 12.25 1.52
C GLU A 50 9.63 11.55 0.55
N LEU A 51 8.61 12.25 0.05
CA LEU A 51 7.70 11.72 -0.97
C LEU A 51 8.47 11.27 -2.22
N HIS A 52 9.42 12.08 -2.70
CA HIS A 52 10.25 11.73 -3.86
C HIS A 52 11.09 10.47 -3.60
N MET A 53 11.72 10.39 -2.43
CA MET A 53 12.54 9.25 -2.02
C MET A 53 11.72 7.95 -1.96
N ILE A 54 10.56 7.99 -1.31
CA ILE A 54 9.67 6.82 -1.18
C ILE A 54 9.18 6.36 -2.56
N ARG A 55 8.74 7.28 -3.42
CA ARG A 55 8.31 6.96 -4.79
C ARG A 55 9.42 6.28 -5.60
N ARG A 56 10.65 6.76 -5.50
CA ARG A 56 11.82 6.14 -6.14
C ARG A 56 12.05 4.73 -5.61
N LYS A 57 12.02 4.52 -4.29
CA LYS A 57 12.19 3.20 -3.67
C LYS A 57 11.11 2.21 -4.12
N VAL A 58 9.83 2.62 -4.10
CA VAL A 58 8.71 1.78 -4.54
C VAL A 58 8.86 1.40 -6.02
N ARG A 59 9.27 2.34 -6.88
CA ARG A 59 9.51 2.06 -8.31
C ARG A 59 10.62 1.02 -8.51
N LEU A 60 11.72 1.13 -7.76
CA LEU A 60 12.81 0.15 -7.81
C LEU A 60 12.33 -1.25 -7.42
N VAL A 61 11.57 -1.37 -6.33
CA VAL A 61 10.99 -2.64 -5.89
C VAL A 61 10.02 -3.21 -6.92
N ALA A 62 9.17 -2.38 -7.52
CA ALA A 62 8.25 -2.80 -8.58
C ALA A 62 9.01 -3.29 -9.83
N GLY A 63 10.08 -2.60 -10.22
CA GLY A 63 10.95 -3.01 -11.33
C GLY A 63 11.65 -4.35 -11.07
N GLN A 64 12.12 -4.57 -9.84
CA GLN A 64 12.71 -5.85 -9.43
C GLN A 64 11.69 -7.00 -9.47
N ARG A 65 10.45 -6.77 -9.03
CA ARG A 65 9.36 -7.76 -9.12
C ARG A 65 9.04 -8.12 -10.58
N ARG A 66 8.98 -7.13 -11.47
CA ARG A 66 8.78 -7.36 -12.92
C ARG A 66 9.90 -8.19 -13.55
N ARG A 67 11.16 -7.88 -13.22
CA ARG A 67 12.31 -8.68 -13.68
C ARG A 67 12.22 -10.13 -13.20
N LYS A 68 11.95 -10.36 -11.91
CA LYS A 68 11.79 -11.72 -11.37
C LYS A 68 10.65 -12.50 -12.02
N GLY A 69 9.52 -11.85 -12.33
CA GLY A 69 8.44 -12.47 -13.10
C GLY A 69 8.88 -12.89 -14.51
N LEU A 70 9.66 -12.06 -15.20
CA LEU A 70 10.18 -12.37 -16.53
C LEU A 70 11.19 -13.54 -16.50
N PHE A 71 12.07 -13.60 -15.50
CA PHE A 71 13.00 -14.72 -15.33
C PHE A 71 12.31 -16.04 -14.94
N GLN A 72 11.18 -15.99 -14.22
CA GLN A 72 10.37 -17.19 -13.95
C GLN A 72 9.64 -17.70 -15.19
N MET A 73 9.20 -16.82 -16.10
CA MET A 73 8.58 -17.19 -17.37
C MET A 73 9.59 -17.74 -18.40
N ALA A 74 10.86 -17.33 -18.33
CA ALA A 74 11.91 -17.77 -19.26
C ALA A 74 12.53 -19.14 -18.91
N ASN A 75 12.33 -19.65 -17.70
CA ASN A 75 12.91 -20.91 -17.21
C ASN A 75 11.86 -22.03 -16.98
N GLY A 76 10.61 -21.82 -17.42
CA GLY A 76 9.58 -22.87 -17.47
C GLY A 76 9.32 -23.24 -18.91
N HIS A 77 9.62 -24.50 -19.26
CA HIS A 77 9.41 -25.23 -20.52
C HIS A 77 8.58 -24.56 -21.63
#